data_AF-A0A2D3L510-F1
#
_entry.id   AF-A0A2D3L510-F1
#
_cell.length_a   1.000
_cell.length_b   1.000
_cell.length_c   1.000
_cell.angle_alpha   90.00
_cell.angle_beta   90.00
_cell.angle_gamma   90.00
#
_symmetry.space_group_name_H-M   'P 1'
#
loop_
_entity.id
_entity.type
_entity.pdbx_description
1 polymer ?
#
loop_
_entity_poly.entity_id
_entity_poly.type
_entity_poly.pdbx_seq_one_letter_code
_entity_poly.pdbx_strand_id
1 'polypeptide(L)'
;MCQFIETMCVEQGRIINLDYHLERTKNTRKHFWNTEKTVPTDQLSALAATQNCRAKLRFTYDKENIYDLSCTPYKTRKIERLKLLESNDIEYRYKSVDRSEINLLKAETEPTEEIVIVKQNRLTDTSYTNIALFDGSQWITPSTPLLKGTRRAQLLDAGRLIEREVLATDLKSFQSISLINAMMDLEELVLPISSIENLL
;
A
#
# COMPACT_ATOMS: atom_id res chain seq x y z
N MET A 1 -19.20 -13.95 2.62
CA MET A 1 -18.87 -12.85 1.70
C MET A 1 -17.49 -12.36 2.10
N CYS A 2 -16.49 -12.46 1.22
CA CYS A 2 -15.10 -12.12 1.57
C CYS A 2 -14.98 -10.61 1.80
N GLN A 3 -14.43 -10.20 2.94
CA GLN A 3 -14.37 -8.79 3.34
C GLN A 3 -12.98 -8.18 3.14
N PHE A 4 -11.92 -8.98 3.20
CA PHE A 4 -10.55 -8.50 3.18
C PHE A 4 -9.74 -9.15 2.07
N ILE A 5 -8.63 -8.50 1.72
CA ILE A 5 -7.77 -8.89 0.61
C ILE A 5 -6.31 -8.76 1.01
N GLU A 6 -5.50 -9.72 0.55
CA GLU A 6 -4.05 -9.61 0.55
C GLU A 6 -3.49 -9.64 -0.87
N THR A 7 -2.43 -8.86 -1.07
CA THR A 7 -1.67 -8.78 -2.32
C THR A 7 -0.19 -8.76 -1.96
N MET A 8 0.58 -9.71 -2.45
CA MET A 8 1.98 -9.93 -2.11
C MET A 8 2.83 -9.97 -3.38
N CYS A 9 4.06 -9.48 -3.31
CA CYS A 9 5.02 -9.64 -4.38
C CYS A 9 5.67 -11.02 -4.28
N VAL A 10 5.82 -11.66 -5.43
CA VAL A 10 6.61 -12.88 -5.60
C VAL A 10 7.80 -12.55 -6.50
N GLU A 11 9.00 -12.87 -6.02
CA GLU A 11 10.24 -12.72 -6.77
C GLU A 11 11.06 -14.00 -6.63
N GLN A 12 11.56 -14.51 -7.77
CA GLN A 12 12.33 -15.77 -7.82
C GLN A 12 11.66 -16.93 -7.06
N GLY A 13 10.34 -17.09 -7.27
CA GLY A 13 9.56 -18.12 -6.62
C GLY A 13 9.27 -17.92 -5.13
N ARG A 14 9.66 -16.78 -4.53
CA ARG A 14 9.52 -16.51 -3.09
C ARG A 14 8.58 -15.35 -2.83
N ILE A 15 7.76 -15.48 -1.78
CA ILE A 15 6.87 -14.41 -1.32
C ILE A 15 7.69 -13.40 -0.53
N ILE A 16 7.68 -12.15 -0.98
CA ILE A 16 8.36 -11.06 -0.30
C ILE A 16 7.49 -10.56 0.86
N ASN A 17 8.13 -10.34 2.01
CA ASN A 17 7.51 -9.74 3.18
C ASN A 17 6.36 -10.57 3.80
N LEU A 18 6.39 -11.90 3.63
CA LEU A 18 5.31 -12.81 4.01
C LEU A 18 4.85 -12.63 5.46
N ASP A 19 5.76 -12.52 6.42
CA ASP A 19 5.43 -12.43 7.85
C ASP A 19 4.55 -11.21 8.17
N TYR A 20 4.85 -10.06 7.56
CA TYR A 20 4.03 -8.85 7.72
C TYR A 20 2.62 -9.02 7.15
N HIS A 21 2.47 -9.78 6.07
CA HIS A 21 1.17 -10.10 5.49
C HIS A 21 0.37 -11.07 6.38
N LEU A 22 1.03 -12.09 6.94
CA LEU A 22 0.41 -13.03 7.86
C LEU A 22 -0.02 -12.33 9.16
N GLU A 23 0.81 -11.44 9.68
CA GLU A 23 0.50 -10.67 10.89
C GLU A 23 -0.67 -9.70 10.67
N ARG A 24 -0.73 -9.00 9.53
CA ARG A 24 -1.90 -8.17 9.18
C ARG A 24 -3.17 -9.01 9.06
N THR A 25 -3.09 -10.17 8.42
CA THR A 25 -4.24 -11.08 8.28
C THR A 25 -4.73 -11.58 9.64
N LYS A 26 -3.81 -12.01 10.51
CA LYS A 26 -4.08 -12.45 11.88
C LYS A 26 -4.75 -11.34 12.70
N ASN A 27 -4.19 -10.13 12.69
CA ASN A 27 -4.73 -8.98 13.42
C ASN A 27 -6.12 -8.58 12.92
N THR A 28 -6.34 -8.62 11.61
CA THR A 28 -7.67 -8.37 11.02
C THR A 28 -8.67 -9.44 11.47
N ARG A 29 -8.30 -10.72 11.38
CA ARG A 29 -9.17 -11.83 11.82
C ARG A 29 -9.51 -11.77 13.30
N LYS A 30 -8.52 -11.46 14.14
CA LYS A 30 -8.70 -11.28 15.58
C LYS A 30 -9.64 -10.12 15.89
N HIS A 31 -9.50 -8.98 15.19
CA HIS A 31 -10.33 -7.80 15.42
C HIS A 31 -11.81 -8.03 15.05
N PHE A 32 -12.09 -8.61 13.87
CA PHE A 32 -13.46 -8.72 13.36
C PHE A 32 -14.20 -9.98 13.84
N TRP A 33 -13.48 -11.05 14.17
CA TRP A 33 -14.09 -12.35 14.47
C TRP A 33 -13.48 -13.08 15.67
N ASN A 34 -12.51 -12.48 16.37
CA ASN A 34 -11.83 -13.09 17.51
C ASN A 34 -11.29 -14.50 17.23
N THR A 35 -10.76 -14.72 16.01
CA THR A 35 -10.21 -16.01 15.57
C THR A 35 -8.71 -15.92 15.32
N GLU A 36 -8.01 -17.02 15.61
CA GLU A 36 -6.57 -17.20 15.35
C GLU A 36 -6.31 -18.07 14.11
N LYS A 37 -7.33 -18.28 13.27
CA LYS A 37 -7.22 -19.06 12.05
C LYS A 37 -6.09 -18.50 11.16
N THR A 38 -5.16 -19.37 10.78
CA THR A 38 -4.03 -19.03 9.93
C THR A 38 -4.36 -19.15 8.44
N VAL A 39 -3.48 -18.63 7.60
CA VAL A 39 -3.51 -18.80 6.14
C VAL A 39 -2.61 -19.99 5.79
N PRO A 40 -2.99 -20.85 4.82
CA PRO A 40 -2.18 -22.02 4.44
C PRO A 40 -0.90 -21.61 3.70
N THR A 41 0.19 -21.37 4.43
CA THR A 41 1.47 -20.88 3.90
C THR A 41 2.11 -21.80 2.87
N ASP A 42 1.95 -23.11 3.03
CA ASP A 42 2.50 -24.11 2.10
C ASP A 42 1.83 -23.99 0.73
N GLN A 43 0.52 -23.77 0.70
CA GLN A 43 -0.23 -23.55 -0.53
C GLN A 43 0.21 -22.25 -1.22
N LEU A 44 0.42 -21.17 -0.45
CA LEU A 44 0.92 -19.91 -1.01
C LEU A 44 2.32 -20.08 -1.61
N SER A 45 3.20 -20.77 -0.89
CA SER A 45 4.60 -20.98 -1.29
C SER A 45 4.72 -21.87 -2.51
N ALA A 46 3.93 -22.94 -2.58
CA ALA A 46 3.86 -23.81 -3.74
C ALA A 46 3.41 -23.04 -5.00
N LEU A 47 2.41 -22.16 -4.87
CA LEU A 47 1.96 -21.33 -5.98
C LEU A 47 3.01 -20.28 -6.37
N ALA A 48 3.64 -19.62 -5.40
CA ALA A 48 4.71 -18.66 -5.65
C ALA A 48 5.89 -19.29 -6.42
N ALA A 49 6.29 -20.51 -6.05
CA ALA A 49 7.40 -21.25 -6.67
C ALA A 49 7.21 -21.54 -8.17
N THR A 50 5.99 -21.41 -8.69
CA THR A 50 5.70 -21.54 -10.13
C THR A 50 6.14 -20.33 -10.96
N GLN A 51 6.53 -19.22 -10.32
CA GLN A 51 6.82 -17.95 -10.98
C GLN A 51 8.33 -17.68 -11.06
N ASN A 52 8.79 -17.42 -12.29
CA ASN A 52 10.20 -17.08 -12.57
C ASN A 52 10.45 -15.57 -12.71
N CYS A 53 9.40 -14.76 -12.80
CA CYS A 53 9.46 -13.31 -12.88
C CYS A 53 8.64 -12.68 -11.75
N ARG A 54 8.70 -11.36 -11.63
CA ARG A 54 7.90 -10.62 -10.65
C ARG A 54 6.42 -10.90 -10.85
N ALA A 55 5.77 -11.44 -9.82
CA ALA A 55 4.37 -11.82 -9.86
C ALA A 55 3.61 -11.29 -8.65
N LYS A 56 2.30 -11.14 -8.83
CA LYS A 56 1.35 -10.70 -7.82
C LYS A 56 0.59 -11.92 -7.32
N LEU A 57 0.89 -12.34 -6.09
CA LEU A 57 0.08 -13.32 -5.36
C LEU A 57 -1.04 -12.59 -4.64
N ARG A 58 -2.28 -13.03 -4.84
CA ARG A 58 -3.48 -12.36 -4.30
C ARG A 58 -4.47 -13.40 -3.80
N PHE A 59 -5.10 -13.11 -2.67
CA PHE A 59 -6.30 -13.81 -2.21
C PHE A 59 -7.24 -12.87 -1.47
N THR A 60 -8.53 -13.20 -1.44
CA THR A 60 -9.50 -12.60 -0.52
C THR A 60 -9.73 -13.54 0.65
N TYR A 61 -10.23 -13.05 1.78
CA TYR A 61 -10.45 -13.89 2.96
C TYR A 61 -11.59 -13.40 3.84
N ASP A 62 -12.07 -14.33 4.66
CA ASP A 62 -12.97 -14.09 5.77
C ASP A 62 -12.42 -14.74 7.06
N LYS A 63 -13.30 -14.93 8.05
CA LYS A 63 -12.97 -15.56 9.33
C LYS A 63 -12.34 -16.95 9.21
N GLU A 64 -12.75 -17.77 8.25
CA GLU A 64 -12.37 -19.18 8.16
C GLU A 64 -11.41 -19.45 7.01
N ASN A 65 -11.68 -18.88 5.84
CA ASN A 65 -11.09 -19.34 4.58
C ASN A 65 -10.42 -18.21 3.81
N ILE A 66 -9.57 -18.63 2.86
CA ILE A 66 -9.12 -17.79 1.76
C ILE A 66 -9.83 -18.19 0.48
N TYR A 67 -9.95 -17.25 -0.44
CA TYR A 67 -10.66 -17.37 -1.70
C TYR A 67 -9.89 -16.64 -2.81
N ASP A 68 -10.22 -16.94 -4.06
CA ASP A 68 -9.64 -16.29 -5.25
C ASP A 68 -8.09 -16.28 -5.26
N LEU A 69 -7.48 -17.33 -4.70
CA LEU A 69 -6.03 -17.47 -4.65
C LEU A 69 -5.49 -17.54 -6.08
N SER A 70 -4.66 -16.56 -6.43
CA SER A 70 -4.08 -16.42 -7.76
C SER A 70 -2.65 -15.89 -7.65
N CYS A 71 -1.81 -16.25 -8.61
CA CYS A 71 -0.48 -15.70 -8.76
C CYS A 71 -0.22 -15.43 -10.25
N THR A 72 -0.06 -14.16 -10.60
CA THR A 72 0.03 -13.73 -12.01
C THR A 72 1.19 -12.79 -12.24
N PRO A 73 1.83 -12.80 -13.42
CA PRO A 73 2.88 -11.84 -13.75
C PRO A 73 2.44 -10.40 -13.50
N TYR A 74 3.33 -9.59 -12.94
CA TYR A 74 3.02 -8.21 -12.56
C TYR A 74 3.90 -7.22 -13.31
N LYS A 75 3.25 -6.17 -13.81
CA LYS A 75 3.92 -4.99 -14.35
C LYS A 75 3.47 -3.77 -13.57
N THR A 76 4.45 -3.00 -13.10
CA THR A 76 4.21 -1.72 -12.42
C THR A 76 3.51 -0.74 -13.36
N ARG A 77 2.54 0.01 -12.83
CA ARG A 77 1.84 1.04 -13.60
C ARG A 77 2.78 2.23 -13.80
N LYS A 78 2.73 2.85 -14.97
CA LYS A 78 3.42 4.12 -15.20
C LYS A 78 2.60 5.22 -14.53
N ILE A 79 3.23 5.94 -13.61
CA ILE A 79 2.65 7.15 -12.97
C ILE A 79 3.61 8.29 -13.26
N GLU A 80 3.07 9.40 -13.73
CA GLU A 80 3.84 10.58 -14.14
C GLU A 80 3.49 11.82 -13.33
N ARG A 81 2.24 11.89 -12.84
CA ARG A 81 1.72 13.02 -12.08
C ARG A 81 0.88 12.56 -10.91
N LEU A 82 0.82 13.42 -9.91
CA LEU A 82 0.03 13.22 -8.70
C LEU A 82 -0.95 14.38 -8.53
N LYS A 83 -2.19 14.10 -8.14
CA LYS A 83 -3.18 15.11 -7.77
C LYS A 83 -3.38 15.09 -6.26
N LEU A 84 -3.16 16.23 -5.60
CA LEU A 84 -3.46 16.37 -4.18
C LEU A 84 -4.99 16.57 -4.03
N LEU A 85 -5.66 15.63 -3.34
CA LEU A 85 -7.11 15.65 -3.16
C LEU A 85 -7.49 15.55 -1.68
N GLU A 86 -8.42 16.39 -1.23
CA GLU A 86 -8.93 16.38 0.13
C GLU A 86 -10.11 15.42 0.30
N SER A 87 -10.07 14.62 1.37
CA SER A 87 -11.20 13.83 1.84
C SER A 87 -11.11 13.65 3.35
N ASN A 88 -11.99 14.32 4.09
CA ASN A 88 -11.92 14.34 5.56
C ASN A 88 -12.61 13.12 6.21
N ASP A 89 -13.52 12.47 5.49
CA ASP A 89 -14.32 11.35 6.00
C ASP A 89 -13.81 9.97 5.55
N ILE A 90 -12.81 9.92 4.65
CA ILE A 90 -12.29 8.66 4.10
C ILE A 90 -11.71 7.74 5.17
N GLU A 91 -12.10 6.46 5.12
CA GLU A 91 -11.62 5.42 6.03
C GLU A 91 -11.15 4.19 5.26
N TYR A 92 -9.92 3.75 5.47
CA TYR A 92 -9.39 2.52 4.87
C TYR A 92 -8.37 1.80 5.77
N ARG A 93 -8.67 1.79 7.08
CA ARG A 93 -7.81 1.20 8.13
C ARG A 93 -7.45 -0.27 7.89
N TYR A 94 -8.37 -1.01 7.29
CA TYR A 94 -8.20 -2.42 6.94
C TYR A 94 -8.17 -2.58 5.44
N LYS A 95 -7.39 -3.55 4.96
CA LYS A 95 -7.26 -3.85 3.54
C LYS A 95 -8.52 -4.59 3.06
N SER A 96 -9.61 -3.84 2.93
CA SER A 96 -10.93 -4.31 2.52
C SER A 96 -11.01 -4.52 1.01
N VAL A 97 -11.86 -5.46 0.58
CA VAL A 97 -12.23 -5.58 -0.84
C VAL A 97 -13.04 -4.39 -1.31
N ASP A 98 -13.81 -3.76 -0.41
CA ASP A 98 -14.56 -2.55 -0.71
C ASP A 98 -13.60 -1.36 -0.76
N ARG A 99 -13.53 -0.74 -1.93
CA ARG A 99 -12.71 0.43 -2.22
C ARG A 99 -13.54 1.54 -2.87
N SER A 100 -14.86 1.52 -2.68
CA SER A 100 -15.81 2.43 -3.33
C SER A 100 -15.43 3.90 -3.15
N GLU A 101 -15.16 4.35 -1.93
CA GLU A 101 -14.76 5.74 -1.63
C GLU A 101 -13.45 6.15 -2.33
N ILE A 102 -12.41 5.29 -2.23
CA ILE A 102 -11.12 5.53 -2.89
C ILE A 102 -11.29 5.58 -4.42
N ASN A 103 -12.10 4.68 -4.97
CA ASN A 103 -12.35 4.61 -6.40
C ASN A 103 -13.14 5.83 -6.89
N LEU A 104 -14.11 6.31 -6.11
CA LEU A 104 -14.86 7.53 -6.40
C LEU A 104 -13.93 8.75 -6.40
N LEU A 105 -13.07 8.86 -5.39
CA LEU A 105 -12.10 9.96 -5.30
C LEU A 105 -11.10 9.96 -6.48
N LYS A 106 -10.76 8.76 -6.97
CA LYS A 106 -9.85 8.57 -8.11
C LYS A 106 -10.53 8.66 -9.48
N ALA A 107 -11.86 8.67 -9.56
CA ALA A 107 -12.60 8.47 -10.81
C ALA A 107 -12.21 9.43 -11.94
N GLU A 108 -11.92 10.69 -11.61
CA GLU A 108 -11.58 11.77 -12.55
C GLU A 108 -10.05 11.90 -12.81
N THR A 109 -9.30 10.80 -12.66
CA THR A 109 -7.85 10.78 -12.93
C THR A 109 -7.52 10.04 -14.22
N GLU A 110 -6.51 10.53 -14.93
CA GLU A 110 -6.00 9.86 -16.12
C GLU A 110 -5.22 8.58 -15.77
N PRO A 111 -5.03 7.64 -16.72
CA PRO A 111 -4.32 6.38 -16.45
C PRO A 111 -2.89 6.52 -15.91
N THR A 112 -2.20 7.62 -16.23
CA THR A 112 -0.84 7.94 -15.74
C THR A 112 -0.84 8.86 -14.52
N GLU A 113 -2.01 9.18 -13.98
CA GLU A 113 -2.20 9.97 -12.78
C GLU A 113 -2.53 9.09 -11.57
N GLU A 114 -2.11 9.56 -10.42
CA GLU A 114 -2.47 8.99 -9.13
C GLU A 114 -2.82 10.12 -8.16
N ILE A 115 -3.55 9.82 -7.09
CA ILE A 115 -3.95 10.80 -6.10
C ILE A 115 -3.06 10.71 -4.88
N VAL A 116 -2.84 11.82 -4.18
CA VAL A 116 -2.36 11.84 -2.79
C VAL A 116 -3.49 12.37 -1.94
N ILE A 117 -3.95 11.56 -0.99
CA ILE A 117 -5.13 11.85 -0.19
C ILE A 117 -4.72 12.68 1.03
N VAL A 118 -5.36 13.82 1.19
CA VAL A 118 -5.23 14.71 2.34
C VAL A 118 -6.45 14.56 3.24
N LYS A 119 -6.23 14.26 4.52
CA LYS A 119 -7.28 14.16 5.54
C LYS A 119 -6.98 15.11 6.68
N GLN A 120 -7.83 16.10 6.89
CA GLN A 120 -7.67 17.13 7.93
C GLN A 120 -6.28 17.79 7.87
N ASN A 121 -5.91 18.27 6.68
CA ASN A 121 -4.60 18.87 6.34
C ASN A 121 -3.38 17.93 6.50
N ARG A 122 -3.54 16.65 6.84
CA ARG A 122 -2.45 15.67 6.92
C ARG A 122 -2.37 14.83 5.65
N LEU A 123 -1.16 14.60 5.16
CA LEU A 123 -0.93 13.62 4.10
C LEU A 123 -1.18 12.21 4.62
N THR A 124 -1.74 11.36 3.76
CA THR A 124 -2.04 9.98 4.10
C THR A 124 -1.41 9.04 3.07
N ASP A 125 -2.20 8.51 2.14
CA ASP A 125 -1.85 7.49 1.16
C ASP A 125 -2.23 7.95 -0.25
N THR A 126 -1.85 7.16 -1.25
CA THR A 126 -2.49 7.23 -2.58
C THR A 126 -3.69 6.30 -2.62
N SER A 127 -4.32 6.12 -3.79
CA SER A 127 -5.38 5.13 -3.92
C SER A 127 -4.90 3.70 -3.62
N TYR A 128 -3.60 3.35 -3.77
CA TYR A 128 -3.15 1.97 -3.61
C TYR A 128 -1.75 1.78 -3.01
N THR A 129 -1.11 2.86 -2.54
CA THR A 129 0.22 2.86 -1.95
C THR A 129 0.25 3.72 -0.70
N ASN A 130 1.14 3.40 0.25
CA ASN A 130 1.62 4.44 1.15
C ASN A 130 2.59 5.35 0.40
N ILE A 131 2.95 6.48 1.00
CA ILE A 131 3.93 7.41 0.47
C ILE A 131 5.16 7.52 1.39
N ALA A 132 6.30 7.81 0.77
CA ALA A 132 7.52 8.23 1.45
C ALA A 132 8.04 9.51 0.78
N LEU A 133 8.45 10.50 1.56
CA LEU A 133 8.85 11.83 1.11
C LEU A 133 10.31 12.06 1.49
N PHE A 134 11.15 12.43 0.52
CA PHE A 134 12.57 12.65 0.74
C PHE A 134 12.85 14.10 1.09
N ASP A 135 13.42 14.36 2.26
CA ASP A 135 13.75 15.72 2.73
C ASP A 135 15.14 16.21 2.32
N GLY A 136 15.88 15.41 1.54
CA GLY A 136 17.27 15.66 1.17
C GLY A 136 18.28 14.83 1.97
N SER A 137 17.85 14.22 3.08
CA SER A 137 18.69 13.34 3.90
C SER A 137 18.06 11.97 4.14
N GLN A 138 16.74 11.92 4.36
CA GLN A 138 16.03 10.74 4.82
C GLN A 138 14.63 10.65 4.22
N TRP A 139 14.07 9.45 4.24
CA TRP A 139 12.72 9.19 3.77
C TRP A 139 11.71 9.23 4.93
N ILE A 140 10.76 10.15 4.85
CA ILE A 140 9.70 10.35 5.83
C ILE A 140 8.41 9.72 5.32
N THR A 141 7.71 8.94 6.14
CA THR A 141 6.35 8.47 5.82
C THR A 141 5.35 9.10 6.79
N PRO A 142 4.15 9.51 6.33
CA PRO A 142 3.14 10.08 7.22
C PRO A 142 2.79 9.12 8.37
N SER A 143 2.64 9.66 9.57
CA SER A 143 2.21 8.94 10.78
C SER A 143 0.72 8.58 10.78
N THR A 144 -0.05 9.20 9.88
CA THR A 144 -1.49 8.99 9.71
C THR A 144 -1.84 8.39 8.33
N PRO A 145 -1.28 7.22 7.95
CA PRO A 145 -1.70 6.57 6.70
C PRO A 145 -3.16 6.09 6.83
N LEU A 146 -3.86 5.94 5.71
CA LEU A 146 -5.18 5.29 5.71
C LEU A 146 -5.02 3.82 6.06
N LEU A 147 -4.04 3.15 5.43
CA LEU A 147 -3.71 1.74 5.67
C LEU A 147 -2.26 1.60 6.13
N LYS A 148 -2.03 0.91 7.25
CA LYS A 148 -0.67 0.49 7.64
C LYS A 148 -0.18 -0.62 6.70
N GLY A 149 0.50 -0.23 5.61
CA GLY A 149 0.99 -1.16 4.60
C GLY A 149 2.12 -2.05 5.11
N THR A 150 2.22 -3.27 4.57
CA THR A 150 3.24 -4.26 4.96
C THR A 150 4.64 -3.81 4.55
N ARG A 151 4.79 -3.25 3.34
CA ARG A 151 6.06 -2.66 2.89
C ARG A 151 6.49 -1.48 3.76
N ARG A 152 5.55 -0.59 4.10
CA ARG A 152 5.79 0.53 5.02
C ARG A 152 6.29 0.03 6.38
N ALA A 153 5.62 -0.96 6.97
CA ALA A 153 6.03 -1.54 8.26
C ALA A 153 7.45 -2.14 8.21
N GLN A 154 7.74 -2.94 7.18
CA GLN A 154 9.07 -3.53 7.00
C GLN A 154 10.18 -2.48 6.83
N LEU A 155 9.91 -1.40 6.10
CA LEU A 155 10.89 -0.32 5.93
C LEU A 155 11.08 0.51 7.20
N LEU A 156 10.04 0.68 8.02
CA LEU A 156 10.15 1.32 9.34
C LEU A 156 10.99 0.47 10.30
N ASP A 157 10.73 -0.83 10.38
CA ASP A 157 11.50 -1.75 11.24
C ASP A 157 12.98 -1.82 10.81
N ALA A 158 13.25 -1.69 9.51
CA ALA A 158 14.60 -1.62 8.96
C ALA A 158 15.27 -0.23 9.11
N GLY A 159 14.60 0.77 9.69
CA GLY A 159 15.11 2.13 9.84
C GLY A 159 15.29 2.89 8.51
N ARG A 160 14.68 2.41 7.41
CA ARG A 160 14.74 3.05 6.09
C ARG A 160 13.68 4.13 5.91
N LEU A 161 12.63 4.11 6.73
CA LEU A 161 11.64 5.17 6.83
C LEU A 161 11.62 5.74 8.24
N ILE A 162 11.30 7.01 8.34
CA ILE A 162 11.01 7.68 9.62
C ILE A 162 9.54 8.09 9.59
N GLU A 163 8.79 7.67 10.61
CA GLU A 163 7.40 8.05 10.77
C GLU A 163 7.30 9.47 11.36
N ARG A 164 6.58 10.37 10.69
CA ARG A 164 6.35 11.75 11.17
C ARG A 164 4.97 12.24 10.76
N GLU A 165 4.40 13.15 11.52
CA GLU A 165 3.27 13.94 11.00
C GLU A 165 3.77 14.76 9.79
N VAL A 166 2.99 14.76 8.71
CA VAL A 166 3.29 15.54 7.52
C VAL A 166 2.03 16.24 7.07
N LEU A 167 2.05 17.58 7.10
CA LEU A 167 0.97 18.42 6.63
C LEU A 167 1.06 18.62 5.11
N ALA A 168 -0.07 18.92 4.47
CA ALA A 168 -0.08 19.25 3.04
C ALA A 168 0.82 20.47 2.73
N THR A 169 0.87 21.43 3.64
CA THR A 169 1.74 22.62 3.57
C THR A 169 3.24 22.29 3.61
N ASP A 170 3.61 21.13 4.16
CA ASP A 170 5.01 20.72 4.29
C ASP A 170 5.58 20.19 2.97
N LEU A 171 4.75 19.89 1.96
CA LEU A 171 5.19 19.27 0.70
C LEU A 171 6.34 20.03 0.04
N LYS A 172 6.34 21.37 0.12
CA LYS A 172 7.38 22.24 -0.46
C LYS A 172 8.76 22.07 0.19
N SER A 173 8.84 21.46 1.37
CA SER A 173 10.10 21.16 2.06
C SER A 173 10.77 19.86 1.59
N PHE A 174 10.07 19.04 0.81
CA PHE A 174 10.58 17.77 0.30
C PHE A 174 11.05 17.91 -1.15
N GLN A 175 11.95 17.03 -1.57
CA GLN A 175 12.50 17.00 -2.93
C GLN A 175 11.73 16.04 -3.82
N SER A 176 11.36 14.87 -3.28
CA SER A 176 10.70 13.81 -4.03
C SER A 176 9.74 12.99 -3.18
N ILE A 177 8.87 12.26 -3.86
CA ILE A 177 7.91 11.32 -3.28
C ILE A 177 8.10 9.95 -3.92
N SER A 178 8.21 8.92 -3.09
CA SER A 178 8.22 7.51 -3.48
C SER A 178 6.90 6.84 -3.12
N LEU A 179 6.36 6.07 -4.05
CA LEU A 179 5.12 5.31 -3.85
C LEU A 179 5.45 3.86 -3.48
N ILE A 180 5.06 3.44 -2.28
CA ILE A 180 5.42 2.14 -1.73
C ILE A 180 4.21 1.25 -1.46
N ASN A 181 4.29 -0.01 -1.86
CA ASN A 181 3.35 -1.05 -1.43
C ASN A 181 4.03 -2.43 -1.50
N ALA A 182 3.26 -3.51 -1.32
CA ALA A 182 3.84 -4.85 -1.39
C ALA A 182 4.55 -5.14 -2.73
N MET A 183 4.07 -4.51 -3.82
CA MET A 183 4.52 -4.67 -5.20
C MET A 183 5.50 -3.59 -5.67
N MET A 184 5.82 -2.58 -4.85
CA MET A 184 6.73 -1.48 -5.21
C MET A 184 7.56 -1.13 -3.99
N ASP A 185 8.88 -1.32 -4.09
CA ASP A 185 9.80 -0.99 -3.00
C ASP A 185 10.08 0.52 -2.95
N LEU A 186 10.70 0.96 -1.85
CA LEU A 186 11.20 2.32 -1.71
C LEU A 186 12.19 2.62 -2.85
N GLU A 187 12.09 3.83 -3.41
CA GLU A 187 12.89 4.31 -4.55
C GLU A 187 12.61 3.63 -5.90
N GLU A 188 11.67 2.68 -5.98
CA GLU A 188 11.33 2.03 -7.25
C GLU A 188 10.50 2.94 -8.18
N LEU A 189 9.52 3.64 -7.61
CA LEU A 189 8.75 4.68 -8.30
C LEU A 189 8.87 5.98 -7.51
N VAL A 190 9.60 6.93 -8.06
CA VAL A 190 9.90 8.24 -7.47
C VAL A 190 9.50 9.34 -8.43
N LEU A 191 8.81 10.35 -7.90
CA LEU A 191 8.46 11.56 -8.63
C LEU A 191 9.03 12.77 -7.89
N PRO A 192 9.47 13.83 -8.60
CA PRO A 192 9.79 15.08 -7.93
C PRO A 192 8.52 15.68 -7.33
N ILE A 193 8.63 16.47 -6.25
CA ILE A 193 7.46 17.16 -5.66
C ILE A 193 6.78 18.08 -6.68
N SER A 194 7.52 18.61 -7.66
CA SER A 194 6.98 19.40 -8.77
C SER A 194 5.98 18.64 -9.66
N SER A 195 5.91 17.30 -9.57
CA SER A 195 4.91 16.48 -10.26
C SER A 195 3.57 16.40 -9.51
N ILE A 196 3.46 17.04 -8.34
CA ILE A 196 2.21 17.11 -7.57
C ILE A 196 1.45 18.38 -7.97
N GLU A 197 0.24 18.20 -8.48
CA GLU A 197 -0.72 19.26 -8.80
C GLU A 197 -1.57 19.62 -7.57
N ASN A 198 -2.14 20.83 -7.58
CA ASN A 198 -2.96 21.38 -6.49
C ASN A 198 -2.19 21.55 -5.17
N LEU A 199 -0.90 21.88 -5.23
CA LEU A 199 -0.14 22.33 -4.06
C LEU A 199 -0.74 23.66 -3.56
N LEU A 200 -1.25 23.65 -2.32
CA LEU A 200 -1.73 24.84 -1.61
C LEU A 200 -0.63 25.90 -1.44
#